data_AF-A0A7W1PC84-F1
#
_entry.id   AF-A0A7W1PC84-F1
#
_cell.length_a   1.000
_cell.length_b   1.000
_cell.length_c   1.000
_cell.angle_alpha   90.00
_cell.angle_beta   90.00
_cell.angle_gamma   90.00
#
_symmetry.space_group_name_H-M   'P 1'
#
loop_
_entity.id
_entity.type
_entity.pdbx_description
1 polymer ?
#
loop_
_entity_poly.entity_id
_entity_poly.type
_entity_poly.pdbx_seq_one_letter_code
_entity_poly.pdbx_strand_id
1 'polypeptide(L)'
;MITRGRLEGPATDASVLAQLRARGAEGVYVIAVERVAADALVEGLDTEYRGHQTDEVRNDRYGMSFVPHPQRYTWFWNSNHQTAAWLEAPGCEVRGPAFASRWRIEEARR
;
A
#
# COMPACT_ATOMS: atom_id res chain seq x y z
N MET A 1 2.21 5.00 9.81
CA MET A 1 2.42 3.59 10.18
C MET A 1 2.61 2.81 8.89
N ILE A 2 3.46 1.80 8.89
CA ILE A 2 3.58 0.84 7.79
C ILE A 2 2.99 -0.47 8.28
N THR A 3 2.22 -1.12 7.41
CA THR A 3 1.52 -2.37 7.74
C THR A 3 2.01 -3.50 6.87
N ARG A 4 2.18 -4.66 7.48
CA ARG A 4 2.56 -5.89 6.79
C ARG A 4 1.60 -7.02 7.14
N GLY A 5 1.17 -7.75 6.13
CA GLY A 5 0.34 -8.93 6.26
C GLY A 5 0.75 -9.98 5.25
N ARG A 6 0.62 -11.25 5.60
CA ARG A 6 0.77 -12.36 4.67
C ARG A 6 -0.60 -12.74 4.13
N LEU A 7 -0.69 -13.00 2.83
CA LEU A 7 -1.83 -13.65 2.22
C LEU A 7 -1.48 -15.13 2.05
N GLU A 8 -2.45 -16.01 2.28
CA GLU A 8 -2.29 -17.46 2.24
C GLU A 8 -2.76 -18.03 0.89
N GLY A 9 -2.31 -19.24 0.55
CA GLY A 9 -2.75 -19.91 -0.68
C GLY A 9 -2.11 -19.34 -1.96
N PRO A 10 -2.68 -19.66 -3.14
CA PRO A 10 -2.04 -19.34 -4.41
C PRO A 10 -2.08 -17.85 -4.72
N ALA A 11 -1.00 -17.30 -5.26
CA ALA A 11 -0.85 -15.91 -5.69
C ALA A 11 -1.60 -15.62 -7.01
N THR A 12 -2.87 -16.00 -7.06
CA THR A 12 -3.80 -15.66 -8.15
C THR A 12 -4.60 -14.42 -7.77
N ASP A 13 -4.98 -13.60 -8.75
CA ASP A 13 -5.79 -12.39 -8.54
C ASP A 13 -7.06 -12.68 -7.73
N ALA A 14 -7.77 -13.76 -8.06
CA ALA A 14 -8.99 -14.15 -7.36
C ALA A 14 -8.76 -14.43 -5.86
N SER A 15 -7.70 -15.18 -5.53
CA SER A 15 -7.32 -15.49 -4.14
C SER A 15 -6.90 -14.25 -3.36
N VAL A 16 -6.08 -13.39 -3.98
CA VAL A 16 -5.63 -12.12 -3.37
C VAL A 16 -6.81 -11.21 -3.09
N LEU A 17 -7.69 -11.01 -4.08
CA LEU A 17 -8.88 -10.16 -3.96
C LEU A 17 -9.83 -10.66 -2.87
N ALA A 18 -10.07 -11.97 -2.81
CA ALA A 18 -10.96 -12.56 -1.79
C ALA A 18 -10.43 -12.30 -0.37
N GLN A 19 -9.13 -12.50 -0.15
CA GLN A 19 -8.53 -12.31 1.17
C GLN A 19 -8.47 -10.84 1.60
N LEU A 20 -8.19 -9.92 0.68
CA LEU A 20 -8.20 -8.48 0.98
C LEU A 20 -9.61 -8.01 1.34
N ARG A 21 -10.65 -8.46 0.63
CA ARG A 21 -12.05 -8.17 0.96
C ARG A 21 -12.46 -8.75 2.32
N ALA A 22 -12.05 -9.98 2.62
CA ALA A 22 -12.31 -10.60 3.92
C ALA A 22 -11.69 -9.83 5.10
N ARG A 23 -10.61 -9.08 4.86
CA ARG A 23 -9.98 -8.17 5.83
C ARG A 23 -10.59 -6.77 5.88
N GLY A 24 -11.69 -6.54 5.17
CA GLY A 24 -12.43 -5.27 5.21
C GLY A 24 -12.01 -4.25 4.16
N ALA A 25 -11.29 -4.64 3.10
CA ALA A 25 -11.04 -3.75 1.97
C ALA A 25 -12.36 -3.46 1.22
N GLU A 26 -12.81 -2.21 1.24
CA GLU A 26 -14.03 -1.76 0.55
C GLU A 26 -13.89 -1.78 -0.98
N GLY A 27 -12.68 -1.50 -1.48
CA GLY A 27 -12.33 -1.54 -2.89
C GLY A 27 -10.91 -2.06 -3.07
N VAL A 28 -10.71 -2.93 -4.05
CA VAL A 28 -9.38 -3.41 -4.45
C VAL A 28 -9.23 -3.15 -5.94
N TYR A 29 -8.13 -2.50 -6.28
CA TYR A 29 -7.83 -2.12 -7.65
C TYR A 29 -6.48 -2.70 -8.07
N VAL A 30 -6.44 -3.28 -9.26
CA VAL A 30 -5.23 -3.87 -9.83
C VAL A 30 -4.62 -2.87 -10.81
N ILE A 31 -3.34 -2.57 -10.63
CA ILE A 31 -2.59 -1.65 -11.48
C ILE A 31 -1.42 -2.44 -12.07
N ALA A 32 -1.34 -2.49 -13.41
CA ALA A 32 -0.23 -3.10 -14.10
C ALA A 32 0.93 -2.09 -14.19
N VAL A 33 2.09 -2.50 -13.70
CA VAL A 33 3.33 -1.70 -13.68
C VAL A 33 4.51 -2.57 -14.11
N GLU A 34 5.64 -1.93 -14.39
CA GLU A 34 6.89 -2.66 -14.67
C GLU A 34 7.33 -3.50 -13.47
N ARG A 35 7.65 -4.77 -13.72
CA ARG A 35 8.02 -5.73 -12.66
C ARG A 35 9.15 -5.21 -11.78
N VAL A 36 10.22 -4.71 -12.41
CA VAL A 36 11.42 -4.22 -11.69
C VAL A 36 11.07 -3.06 -10.76
N ALA A 37 10.16 -2.18 -11.18
CA ALA A 37 9.74 -1.04 -10.38
C ALA A 37 8.83 -1.47 -9.22
N ALA A 38 7.96 -2.47 -9.44
CA ALA A 38 7.19 -3.08 -8.37
C ALA A 38 8.08 -3.78 -7.33
N ASP A 39 9.07 -4.55 -7.78
CA ASP A 39 10.01 -5.26 -6.90
C ASP A 39 10.82 -4.25 -6.05
N ALA A 40 11.30 -3.16 -6.66
CA ALA A 40 12.00 -2.10 -5.95
C ALA A 40 11.12 -1.39 -4.89
N LEU A 41 9.85 -1.13 -5.20
CA LEU A 41 8.91 -0.59 -4.24
C LEU A 41 8.71 -1.54 -3.05
N VAL A 42 8.49 -2.83 -3.33
CA VAL A 42 8.30 -3.86 -2.27
C VAL A 42 9.53 -3.93 -1.39
N GLU A 43 10.73 -3.96 -1.96
CA GLU A 43 11.99 -4.01 -1.20
C GLU A 43 12.18 -2.75 -0.31
N GLY A 44 11.83 -1.57 -0.82
CA GLY A 44 11.86 -0.32 -0.06
C GLY A 44 10.92 -0.35 1.15
N LEU A 45 9.67 -0.77 0.94
CA LEU A 45 8.67 -0.90 2.01
C LEU A 45 9.09 -1.93 3.05
N ASP A 46 9.62 -3.07 2.63
CA ASP A 46 10.10 -4.12 3.52
C ASP A 46 11.32 -3.64 4.33
N THR A 47 12.19 -2.84 3.74
CA THR A 47 13.35 -2.25 4.43
C THR A 47 12.91 -1.25 5.48
N GLU A 48 11.97 -0.37 5.15
CA GLU A 48 11.42 0.59 6.12
C GLU A 48 10.70 -0.13 7.26
N TYR A 49 9.92 -1.17 6.95
CA TYR A 49 9.27 -2.00 7.95
C TYR A 49 10.28 -2.62 8.93
N ARG A 50 11.34 -3.26 8.40
CA ARG A 50 12.40 -3.87 9.22
C ARG A 50 13.12 -2.85 10.09
N GLY A 51 13.30 -1.62 9.60
CA GLY A 51 13.92 -0.52 10.36
C GLY A 51 13.18 -0.14 11.64
N HIS A 52 11.88 -0.45 11.72
CA HIS A 52 11.00 -0.14 12.86
C HIS A 52 10.41 -1.39 13.53
N GLN A 53 10.95 -2.58 13.25
CA GLN A 53 10.37 -3.85 13.69
C GLN A 53 10.34 -4.02 15.21
N THR A 54 11.22 -3.36 15.97
CA THR A 54 11.24 -3.42 17.44
C THR A 54 9.97 -2.86 18.08
N ASP A 55 9.25 -1.99 17.35
CA ASP A 55 8.02 -1.35 17.81
C ASP A 55 6.77 -1.96 17.11
N GLU A 56 6.87 -3.21 16.66
CA GLU A 56 5.78 -3.92 15.97
C GLU A 56 4.58 -4.17 16.89
N VAL A 57 3.39 -3.76 16.43
CA VAL A 57 2.11 -4.03 17.08
C VAL A 57 1.25 -4.91 16.17
N ARG A 58 0.85 -6.09 16.66
CA ARG A 58 -0.07 -6.98 15.96
C ARG A 58 -1.51 -6.48 16.08
N ASN A 59 -2.24 -6.48 14.97
CA ASN A 59 -3.68 -6.23 14.93
C ASN A 59 -4.40 -7.45 14.38
N ASP A 60 -4.99 -8.25 15.28
CA ASP A 60 -5.66 -9.50 14.92
C ASP A 60 -6.93 -9.29 14.10
N ARG A 61 -7.61 -8.15 14.26
CA ARG A 61 -8.82 -7.82 13.47
C ARG A 61 -8.53 -7.81 11.98
N TYR A 62 -7.33 -7.39 11.59
CA TYR A 62 -6.92 -7.31 10.20
C TYR A 62 -5.90 -8.37 9.79
N GLY A 63 -5.42 -9.19 10.72
CA GLY A 63 -4.35 -10.17 10.48
C GLY A 63 -3.05 -9.50 9.99
N MET A 64 -2.75 -8.31 10.49
CA MET A 64 -1.62 -7.47 10.06
C MET A 64 -0.80 -6.99 11.25
N SER A 65 0.50 -6.80 11.02
CA SER A 65 1.41 -6.15 11.95
C SER A 65 1.70 -4.72 11.50
N PHE A 66 1.85 -3.81 12.47
CA PHE A 66 2.00 -2.38 12.27
C PHE A 66 3.31 -1.93 12.90
N VAL A 67 4.08 -1.11 12.20
CA VAL A 67 5.22 -0.40 12.77
C VAL A 67 5.00 1.12 12.67
N PRO A 68 5.56 1.91 13.61
CA PRO A 68 5.52 3.36 13.50
C PRO A 68 6.19 3.80 12.19
N HIS A 69 5.62 4.82 11.56
CA HIS A 69 6.29 5.50 10.46
C HIS A 69 6.96 6.74 11.04
N PRO A 70 8.23 7.03 10.70
CA PRO A 70 9.02 8.07 11.37
C PRO A 70 8.42 9.47 11.19
N GLN A 71 7.75 9.70 10.07
CA GLN A 71 7.12 10.97 9.78
C GLN A 71 5.77 11.13 10.46
N ARG A 72 5.62 12.24 11.20
CA ARG A 72 4.39 12.61 11.90
C ARG A 72 3.32 13.02 10.90
N TYR A 73 2.10 12.58 11.15
CA TYR A 73 0.93 13.01 10.38
C TYR A 73 0.71 14.52 10.53
N THR A 74 0.53 15.19 9.40
CA THR A 74 0.05 16.57 9.33
C THR A 74 -1.02 16.70 8.26
N TRP A 75 -1.69 17.85 8.19
CA TRP A 75 -2.65 18.14 7.12
C TRP A 75 -2.04 18.02 5.71
N PHE A 76 -0.73 18.28 5.59
CA PHE A 76 0.04 18.20 4.34
C PHE A 76 0.89 16.92 4.24
N TRP A 77 0.72 16.00 5.19
CA TRP A 77 1.46 14.74 5.23
C TRP A 77 0.62 13.68 5.91
N ASN A 78 -0.35 13.16 5.14
CA ASN A 78 -1.27 12.12 5.58
C ASN A 78 -1.12 10.85 4.73
N SER A 79 -1.92 9.82 5.03
CA SER A 79 -1.88 8.54 4.33
C SER A 79 -2.08 8.66 2.82
N ASN A 80 -2.87 9.64 2.36
CA ASN A 80 -3.11 9.84 0.93
C ASN A 80 -1.84 10.32 0.20
N HIS A 81 -1.01 11.14 0.84
CA HIS A 81 0.26 11.57 0.26
C HIS A 81 1.24 10.39 0.17
N GLN A 82 1.24 9.52 1.17
CA GLN A 82 2.08 8.33 1.15
C GLN A 82 1.60 7.33 0.09
N THR A 83 0.28 7.13 -0.04
CA THR A 83 -0.30 6.35 -1.14
C THR A 83 0.06 6.94 -2.51
N ALA A 84 0.02 8.27 -2.67
CA ALA A 84 0.45 8.94 -3.91
C ALA A 84 1.91 8.58 -4.25
N ALA A 85 2.82 8.75 -3.29
CA ALA A 85 4.23 8.44 -3.48
C ALA A 85 4.47 6.94 -3.82
N TRP A 86 3.71 6.03 -3.21
CA TRP A 86 3.79 4.60 -3.54
C TRP A 86 3.24 4.27 -4.93
N LEU A 87 2.27 5.02 -5.44
CA LEU A 87 1.75 4.87 -6.81
C LEU A 87 2.73 5.46 -7.84
N GLU A 88 3.35 6.59 -7.53
CA GLU A 88 4.33 7.25 -8.40
C GLU A 88 5.63 6.45 -8.52
N ALA A 89 6.09 5.80 -7.44
CA ALA A 89 7.34 5.02 -7.41
C ALA A 89 7.44 3.95 -8.53
N PRO A 90 6.42 3.12 -8.80
CA PRO A 90 6.44 2.15 -9.90
C PRO A 90 6.11 2.76 -11.27
N GLY A 91 5.94 4.09 -11.36
CA GLY A 91 5.72 4.81 -12.61
C GLY A 91 4.27 5.18 -12.91
N CYS A 92 3.34 5.09 -11.95
CA CYS A 92 1.98 5.60 -12.18
C CYS A 92 1.98 7.13 -12.18
N GLU A 93 1.11 7.73 -12.99
CA GLU A 93 0.85 9.16 -12.92
C GLU A 93 -0.24 9.43 -11.87
N VAL A 94 0.06 10.25 -10.86
CA VAL A 94 -0.92 10.75 -9.90
C VAL A 94 -1.25 12.19 -10.22
N ARG A 95 -2.54 12.49 -10.39
CA ARG A 95 -3.03 13.83 -10.72
C ARG A 95 -3.92 14.39 -9.62
N GLY A 96 -3.73 15.68 -9.33
CA GLY A 96 -4.53 16.44 -8.36
C GLY A 96 -3.99 16.39 -6.93
N PRO A 97 -4.62 17.13 -6.01
CA PRO A 97 -4.13 17.23 -4.64
C PRO A 97 -4.47 15.98 -3.82
N ALA A 98 -3.43 15.29 -3.31
CA ALA A 98 -3.55 14.11 -2.44
C ALA A 98 -4.05 14.43 -1.01
N PHE A 99 -4.87 15.46 -0.82
CA PHE A 99 -5.38 15.85 0.50
C PHE A 99 -6.51 14.92 1.00
N ALA A 100 -7.40 14.50 0.10
CA ALA A 100 -8.57 13.68 0.43
C ALA A 100 -8.51 12.30 -0.20
N SER A 101 -9.20 11.33 0.40
CA SER A 101 -9.24 9.92 -0.06
C SER A 101 -10.23 9.70 -1.22
N ARG A 102 -10.28 10.63 -2.18
CA ARG A 102 -11.14 10.56 -3.37
C ARG A 102 -10.31 10.18 -4.59
N TRP A 103 -10.03 8.89 -4.73
CA TRP A 103 -9.22 8.35 -5.82
C TRP A 103 -10.10 7.85 -6.97
N ARG A 104 -9.61 8.02 -8.19
CA ARG A 104 -10.15 7.39 -9.40
C ARG A 104 -8.98 6.80 -10.18
N ILE A 105 -9.17 5.60 -10.70
CA ILE A 105 -8.18 4.96 -11.58
C ILE A 105 -8.60 5.21 -13.01
N GLU A 106 -7.63 5.65 -13.81
CA GLU A 106 -7.77 5.87 -15.23
C GLU A 106 -6.76 4.96 -15.92
N GLU A 107 -7.21 4.22 -16.93
CA GLU A 107 -6.28 3.50 -17.79
C GLU A 107 -5.51 4.51 -18.63
N ALA A 108 -4.20 4.30 -18.77
CA ALA A 108 -3.38 5.10 -19.67
C ALA A 108 -3.97 4.98 -21.08
N ARG A 109 -4.54 6.08 -21.59
CA ARG A 109 -5.08 6.13 -22.94
C ARG A 109 -3.91 5.88 -23.89
N ARG A 110 -3.96 4.75 -24.61
CA ARG A 110 -3.03 4.43 -25.69
C ARG A 110 -3.15 5.45 -26.82
#